data_AF-A0A9X9EQ29-F1
#
_entry.id   AF-A0A9X9EQ29-F1
#
_cell.length_a   1.000
_cell.length_b   1.000
_cell.length_c   1.000
_cell.angle_alpha   90.00
_cell.angle_beta   90.00
_cell.angle_gamma   90.00
#
_symmetry.space_group_name_H-M   'P 1'
#
loop_
_entity.id
_entity.type
_entity.pdbx_description
1 polymer ?
#
loop_
_entity_poly.entity_id
_entity_poly.type
_entity_poly.pdbx_seq_one_letter_code
_entity_poly.pdbx_strand_id
1 'polypeptide(L)'
;MMNNNYEVDLPILHNELILLLELTNGNDTVTIKEELLVNLDWNKFLQLARHHRVFPLIYSKINKINNEFIPSHVVQTLYQDYKINTIKMLQL
;
A
#
# COMPACT_ATOMS: atom_id res chain seq x y z
N MET A 1 -6.04 11.40 -28.37
CA MET A 1 -7.01 11.90 -27.35
C MET A 1 -7.18 10.83 -26.30
N MET A 2 -6.73 11.09 -25.08
CA MET A 2 -7.23 10.48 -23.85
C MET A 2 -6.84 11.45 -22.72
N ASN A 3 -7.52 12.60 -22.68
CA ASN A 3 -7.46 13.45 -21.49
C ASN A 3 -8.29 12.74 -20.44
N ASN A 4 -7.61 11.88 -19.69
CA ASN A 4 -8.14 11.25 -18.51
C ASN A 4 -8.17 12.27 -17.37
N ASN A 5 -9.03 13.28 -17.52
CA ASN A 5 -9.43 14.15 -16.44
C ASN A 5 -10.39 13.35 -15.56
N TYR A 6 -9.85 12.38 -14.84
CA TYR A 6 -10.51 11.90 -13.65
C TYR A 6 -10.30 13.01 -12.61
N GLU A 7 -11.15 14.03 -12.65
CA GLU A 7 -11.52 14.75 -11.43
C GLU A 7 -12.23 13.72 -10.55
N VAL A 8 -11.43 12.83 -9.96
CA VAL A 8 -11.86 12.04 -8.82
C VAL A 8 -12.12 13.09 -7.76
N ASP A 9 -13.38 13.31 -7.38
CA ASP A 9 -13.70 14.10 -6.20
C ASP A 9 -13.03 13.41 -4.99
N LEU A 10 -11.78 13.82 -4.75
CA LEU A 10 -10.87 13.34 -3.73
C LEU A 10 -11.33 13.53 -2.27
N PRO A 11 -12.33 14.36 -1.89
CA PRO A 11 -12.68 14.54 -0.48
C PRO A 11 -13.24 13.29 0.23
N ILE A 12 -13.65 12.26 -0.52
CA ILE A 12 -14.28 11.04 0.04
C ILE A 12 -13.27 9.87 0.10
N LEU A 13 -12.13 10.01 -0.59
CA LEU A 13 -11.14 8.95 -0.63
C LEU A 13 -10.31 8.98 0.65
N HIS A 14 -10.45 7.94 1.46
CA HIS A 14 -9.70 7.88 2.71
C HIS A 14 -8.20 7.73 2.41
N ASN A 15 -7.37 8.34 3.27
CA ASN A 15 -5.91 8.40 3.12
C ASN A 15 -5.27 7.03 2.89
N GLU A 16 -5.86 5.95 3.42
CA GLU A 16 -5.38 4.59 3.22
C GLU A 16 -5.43 4.16 1.74
N LEU A 17 -6.49 4.51 1.01
CA LEU A 17 -6.61 4.15 -0.40
C LEU A 17 -5.69 5.01 -1.26
N ILE A 18 -5.54 6.30 -0.92
CA ILE A 18 -4.58 7.18 -1.60
C ILE A 18 -3.17 6.60 -1.45
N LEU A 19 -2.76 6.23 -0.23
CA LEU A 19 -1.47 5.61 0.02
C LEU A 19 -1.30 4.31 -0.79
N LEU A 20 -2.34 3.48 -0.85
CA LEU A 20 -2.33 2.24 -1.63
C LEU A 20 -2.13 2.52 -3.12
N LEU A 21 -2.77 3.56 -3.67
CA LEU A 21 -2.61 3.96 -5.07
C LEU A 21 -1.21 4.52 -5.34
N GLU A 22 -0.69 5.39 -4.47
CA GLU A 22 0.69 5.91 -4.59
C GLU A 22 1.72 4.78 -4.57
N LEU A 23 1.54 3.81 -3.68
CA LEU A 23 2.39 2.63 -3.60
C LEU A 23 2.20 1.71 -4.81
N THR A 24 1.01 1.54 -5.36
CA THR A 24 0.81 0.64 -6.52
C THR A 24 1.16 1.28 -7.87
N ASN A 25 1.33 2.61 -7.93
CA ASN A 25 1.71 3.32 -9.15
C ASN A 25 3.02 2.75 -9.71
N GLY A 26 3.15 2.61 -11.03
CA GLY A 26 4.30 1.94 -11.68
C GLY A 26 5.65 2.66 -11.55
N ASN A 27 5.70 3.76 -10.82
CA ASN A 27 6.92 4.54 -10.60
C ASN A 27 7.79 3.87 -9.53
N ASP A 28 9.09 3.79 -9.80
CA ASP A 28 10.08 3.22 -8.88
C ASP A 28 10.40 4.14 -7.70
N THR A 29 10.16 5.45 -7.84
CA THR A 29 10.31 6.45 -6.79
C THR A 29 8.95 6.82 -6.23
N VAL A 30 8.68 6.42 -4.99
CA VAL A 30 7.47 6.83 -4.26
C VAL A 30 7.88 7.86 -3.22
N THR A 31 7.49 9.11 -3.42
CA THR A 31 7.61 10.16 -2.40
C THR A 31 6.28 10.21 -1.65
N ILE A 32 6.22 9.55 -0.50
CA ILE A 32 5.01 9.55 0.34
C ILE A 32 5.01 10.84 1.13
N LYS A 33 3.94 11.64 1.03
CA LYS A 33 3.78 12.83 1.85
C LYS A 33 3.59 12.41 3.31
N GLU A 34 4.40 12.93 4.22
CA GLU A 34 4.31 12.62 5.66
C GLU A 34 2.91 12.93 6.21
N GLU A 35 2.28 14.00 5.71
CA GLU A 35 0.90 14.39 6.06
C GLU A 35 -0.12 13.28 5.81
N LEU A 36 0.10 12.44 4.79
CA LEU A 36 -0.76 11.29 4.48
C LEU A 36 -0.64 10.19 5.54
N LEU A 37 0.51 10.11 6.22
CA LEU A 37 0.85 9.06 7.18
C LEU A 37 0.45 9.40 8.62
N VAL A 38 0.44 10.69 8.99
CA VAL A 38 0.23 11.16 10.39
C VAL A 38 -1.12 10.71 10.98
N ASN A 39 -2.17 10.58 10.17
CA ASN A 39 -3.52 10.22 10.63
C ASN A 39 -4.06 8.95 9.96
N LEU A 40 -3.18 8.09 9.49
CA LEU A 40 -3.57 6.92 8.70
C LEU A 40 -3.99 5.76 9.61
N ASP A 41 -5.15 5.17 9.34
CA ASP A 41 -5.55 3.92 9.99
C ASP A 41 -4.85 2.75 9.30
N TRP A 42 -3.73 2.33 9.90
CA TRP A 42 -2.91 1.24 9.39
C TRP A 42 -3.65 -0.10 9.33
N ASN A 43 -4.65 -0.32 10.19
CA ASN A 43 -5.45 -1.54 10.13
C ASN A 43 -6.36 -1.53 8.91
N LYS A 44 -6.99 -0.38 8.62
CA LYS A 44 -7.81 -0.20 7.42
C LYS A 44 -6.96 -0.28 6.16
N PHE A 45 -5.75 0.28 6.16
CA PHE A 45 -4.79 0.13 5.06
C PHE A 45 -4.45 -1.33 4.79
N LEU A 46 -4.12 -2.10 5.83
CA LEU A 46 -3.86 -3.54 5.70
C LEU A 46 -5.08 -4.31 5.16
N GLN A 47 -6.29 -3.95 5.60
CA GLN A 47 -7.53 -4.53 5.06
C GLN A 47 -7.69 -4.23 3.57
N LEU A 48 -7.46 -2.99 3.13
CA LEU A 48 -7.52 -2.61 1.72
C LEU A 48 -6.45 -3.34 0.90
N ALA A 49 -5.22 -3.40 1.39
CA ALA A 49 -4.11 -4.11 0.75
C ALA A 49 -4.43 -5.59 0.51
N ARG A 50 -5.09 -6.25 1.47
CA ARG A 50 -5.57 -7.64 1.34
C ARG A 50 -6.76 -7.76 0.40
N HIS A 51 -7.76 -6.89 0.55
CA HIS A 51 -8.97 -6.90 -0.27
C HIS A 51 -8.63 -6.77 -1.76
N HIS A 52 -7.72 -5.86 -2.10
CA HIS A 52 -7.23 -5.66 -3.46
C HIS A 52 -6.07 -6.59 -3.84
N ARG A 53 -5.61 -7.45 -2.93
CA ARG A 53 -4.51 -8.43 -3.11
C ARG A 53 -3.17 -7.84 -3.57
N VAL A 54 -2.93 -6.56 -3.26
CA VAL A 54 -1.70 -5.82 -3.60
C VAL A 54 -0.66 -5.86 -2.48
N PHE A 55 -0.93 -6.54 -1.36
CA PHE A 55 0.01 -6.67 -0.24
C PHE A 55 1.42 -7.17 -0.63
N PRO A 56 1.64 -8.08 -1.62
CA PRO A 56 3.00 -8.47 -2.03
C PRO A 56 3.77 -7.31 -2.66
N LEU A 57 3.08 -6.55 -3.52
CA LEU A 57 3.65 -5.39 -4.23
C LEU A 57 3.96 -4.27 -3.26
N ILE A 58 3.03 -3.99 -2.35
CA ILE A 58 3.19 -2.99 -1.28
C ILE A 58 4.38 -3.35 -0.39
N TYR A 59 4.49 -4.60 0.06
CA TYR A 59 5.63 -5.05 0.85
C TYR A 59 6.96 -4.80 0.14
N SER A 60 7.06 -5.18 -1.14
CA SER A 60 8.26 -4.99 -1.95
C SER A 60 8.68 -3.51 -2.04
N LYS A 61 7.71 -2.60 -2.13
CA LYS A 61 7.97 -1.16 -2.21
C LYS A 61 8.30 -0.53 -0.86
N ILE A 62 7.51 -0.82 0.18
CA ILE A 62 7.77 -0.31 1.52
C ILE A 62 9.15 -0.78 2.01
N ASN A 63 9.56 -2.02 1.72
CA ASN A 63 10.88 -2.52 2.12
C ASN A 63 12.05 -1.82 1.38
N LYS A 64 11.79 -1.11 0.29
CA LYS A 64 12.80 -0.29 -0.42
C LYS A 64 12.83 1.16 0.07
N ILE A 65 11.71 1.66 0.60
CA ILE A 65 11.59 3.02 1.11
C ILE A 65 11.93 2.94 2.59
N ASN A 66 13.15 3.30 2.97
CA ASN A 66 13.53 3.39 4.38
C ASN A 66 12.72 4.52 5.04
N ASN A 67 11.56 4.18 5.61
CA ASN A 67 10.58 5.15 6.10
C ASN A 67 10.23 4.84 7.56
N GLU A 68 10.71 5.69 8.47
CA GLU A 68 10.47 5.59 9.91
C GLU A 68 9.00 5.87 10.29
N PHE A 69 8.21 6.47 9.40
CA PHE A 69 6.79 6.76 9.62
C PHE A 69 5.88 5.56 9.42
N ILE A 70 6.38 4.45 8.85
CA ILE A 70 5.60 3.23 8.68
C ILE A 70 5.82 2.34 9.91
N PRO A 71 4.77 2.02 10.70
CA PRO A 71 4.93 1.19 11.88
C PRO A 71 5.43 -0.21 11.52
N SER A 72 6.36 -0.72 12.33
CA SER A 72 6.97 -2.04 12.13
C SER A 72 5.95 -3.18 12.03
N HIS A 73 4.85 -3.10 12.78
CA HIS A 73 3.78 -4.10 12.73
C HIS A 73 3.12 -4.19 11.33
N VAL A 74 3.04 -3.09 10.59
CA VAL A 74 2.45 -3.05 9.23
C VAL A 74 3.36 -3.80 8.28
N VAL A 75 4.66 -3.50 8.31
CA VAL A 75 5.67 -4.18 7.49
C VAL A 75 5.68 -5.68 7.79
N GLN A 76 5.66 -6.05 9.06
CA GLN A 76 5.64 -7.45 9.50
C GLN A 76 4.36 -8.17 9.06
N THR A 77 3.20 -7.51 9.14
CA THR A 77 1.92 -8.07 8.71
C THR A 77 1.92 -8.33 7.21
N LEU A 78 2.37 -7.36 6.41
CA LEU A 78 2.50 -7.52 4.95
C LEU A 78 3.46 -8.66 4.59
N TYR A 79 4.58 -8.80 5.31
CA TYR A 79 5.52 -9.90 5.12
C TYR A 79 4.90 -11.26 5.44
N GLN A 80 4.13 -11.36 6.53
CA GLN A 80 3.43 -12.59 6.90
C GLN A 80 2.40 -12.98 5.84
N ASP A 81 1.59 -12.01 5.39
CA ASP A 81 0.61 -12.22 4.32
C ASP A 81 1.28 -12.66 3.01
N TYR A 82 2.43 -12.07 2.67
CA TYR A 82 3.24 -12.49 1.54
C TYR A 82 3.74 -13.94 1.69
N LYS A 83 4.41 -14.23 2.81
CA LYS A 83 5.00 -15.55 3.09
C LYS A 83 3.96 -16.68 3.10
N ILE A 84 2.82 -16.47 3.74
CA ILE A 84 1.73 -17.46 3.80
C ILE A 84 1.25 -17.79 2.38
N ASN A 85 1.09 -16.78 1.52
CA ASN A 85 0.61 -16.98 0.17
C ASN A 85 1.66 -17.64 -0.74
N THR A 86 2.95 -17.32 -0.57
CA THR A 86 4.03 -18.03 -1.28
C THR A 86 4.13 -19.49 -0.87
N ILE A 87 4.06 -19.81 0.43
CA ILE A 87 4.08 -21.20 0.92
C ILE A 87 2.87 -21.98 0.41
N LYS A 88 1.67 -21.39 0.46
CA LYS A 88 0.45 -22.02 -0.07
C LYS A 88 0.56 -22.32 -1.57
N MET A 89 1.18 -21.44 -2.34
CA MET A 89 1.38 -21.65 -3.78
C MET A 89 2.38 -22.77 -4.08
N LEU A 90 3.40 -22.96 -3.23
CA LEU A 90 4.40 -24.03 -3.38
C LEU A 90 3.91 -25.41 -2.89
N GLN A 91 2.79 -25.46 -2.17
CA GLN A 91 2.15 -26.69 -1.70
C GLN A 91 1.11 -27.27 -2.69
N LEU A 92 1.01 -26.68 -3.88
CA LEU A 92 0.18 -27.13 -5.00
C LEU A 92 0.99 -28.04 -5.94
#